data_AF-A0A2K2UC57-F1
#
_entry.id   AF-A0A2K2UC57-F1
#
_cell.length_a   1.000
_cell.length_b   1.000
_cell.length_c   1.000
_cell.angle_alpha   90.00
_cell.angle_beta   90.00
_cell.angle_gamma   90.00
#
_symmetry.space_group_name_H-M   'P 1'
#
loop_
_entity.id
_entity.type
_entity.pdbx_description
1 polymer ?
#
loop_
_entity_poly.entity_id
_entity_poly.type
_entity_poly.pdbx_seq_one_letter_code
_entity_poly.pdbx_strand_id
1 'polypeptide(L)'
;MDRSIAAFDYAIRVAELVRYLRELPEHFPLSAELLAAGVRAGMAARDIDSLGLDSEAVRVRESITAIDEVTYYLDMAVHSGYLTELEGSGIRQMGVDLRTALAASLTPDRLEYSTAPIHRRSKS
;
A
#
# COMPACT_ATOMS: atom_id res chain seq x y z
N MET A 1 -9.42 -10.51 -3.92
CA MET A 1 -7.95 -10.65 -3.97
C MET A 1 -7.45 -10.59 -2.54
N ASP A 2 -6.52 -11.45 -2.14
CA ASP A 2 -5.90 -11.37 -0.81
C ASP A 2 -5.10 -10.06 -0.73
N ARG A 3 -5.43 -9.23 0.27
CA ARG A 3 -4.80 -7.92 0.50
C ARG A 3 -3.30 -8.07 0.77
N SER A 4 -2.90 -9.12 1.47
CA SER A 4 -1.48 -9.38 1.80
C SER A 4 -0.69 -9.68 0.51
N ILE A 5 -1.28 -10.47 -0.40
CA ILE A 5 -0.69 -10.75 -1.72
C ILE A 5 -0.62 -9.46 -2.56
N ALA A 6 -1.70 -8.69 -2.64
CA ALA A 6 -1.72 -7.44 -3.41
C ALA A 6 -0.69 -6.42 -2.91
N ALA A 7 -0.50 -6.32 -1.60
CA ALA A 7 0.50 -5.47 -0.98
C ALA A 7 1.94 -5.90 -1.33
N PHE A 8 2.18 -7.21 -1.34
CA PHE A 8 3.48 -7.77 -1.71
C PHE A 8 3.80 -7.57 -3.20
N ASP A 9 2.83 -7.84 -4.07
CA ASP A 9 2.95 -7.62 -5.52
C ASP A 9 3.21 -6.15 -5.85
N TYR A 10 2.53 -5.22 -5.15
CA TYR A 10 2.78 -3.79 -5.28
C TYR A 10 4.22 -3.42 -4.93
N ALA A 11 4.74 -3.89 -3.79
CA ALA A 11 6.11 -3.63 -3.38
C ALA A 11 7.15 -4.20 -4.37
N ILE A 12 6.91 -5.40 -4.91
CA ILE A 12 7.75 -5.98 -5.98
C ILE A 12 7.76 -5.06 -7.19
N ARG A 13 6.58 -4.62 -7.64
CA ARG A 13 6.48 -3.81 -8.85
C ARG A 13 7.18 -2.46 -8.72
N VAL A 14 7.10 -1.83 -7.54
CA VAL A 14 7.89 -0.62 -7.23
C VAL A 14 9.40 -0.91 -7.27
N ALA A 15 9.84 -2.03 -6.69
CA ALA A 15 11.26 -2.41 -6.69
C ALA A 15 11.80 -2.68 -8.10
N GLU A 16 11.01 -3.34 -8.96
CA GLU A 16 11.35 -3.56 -10.37
C GLU A 16 11.49 -2.24 -11.13
N LEU A 17 10.57 -1.30 -10.93
CA LEU A 17 10.65 0.03 -11.53
C LEU A 17 11.90 0.78 -11.04
N VAL A 18 12.19 0.74 -9.75
CA VAL A 18 13.41 1.36 -9.20
C VAL A 18 14.67 0.78 -9.84
N ARG A 19 14.71 -0.54 -10.06
CA ARG A 19 15.83 -1.17 -10.77
C ARG A 19 15.98 -0.57 -12.17
N TYR A 20 14.89 -0.46 -12.93
CA TYR A 20 14.88 0.19 -14.24
C TYR A 20 15.37 1.64 -14.18
N LEU A 21 14.83 2.46 -13.26
CA LEU A 21 15.21 3.86 -13.08
C LEU A 21 16.69 4.07 -12.73
N ARG A 22 17.30 3.09 -12.05
CA ARG A 22 18.74 3.09 -11.73
C ARG A 22 19.61 2.67 -12.90
N GLU A 23 19.07 1.93 -13.87
CA GLU A 23 19.77 1.53 -15.10
C GLU A 23 19.77 2.64 -16.16
N LEU A 24 18.92 3.68 -16.02
CA LEU A 24 18.92 4.85 -16.89
C LEU A 24 20.24 5.65 -16.77
N PRO A 25 20.77 6.20 -17.88
CA PRO A 25 22.03 6.97 -17.87
C PRO A 25 22.01 8.19 -16.94
N GLU A 26 20.88 8.86 -16.82
CA GLU A 26 20.74 10.05 -15.97
C GLU A 26 20.42 9.73 -14.52
N HIS A 27 20.13 8.46 -14.19
CA HIS A 27 19.75 7.94 -12.88
C HIS A 27 18.71 8.79 -12.13
N PHE A 28 17.49 8.27 -11.94
CA PHE A 28 16.50 9.03 -11.17
C PHE A 28 16.98 9.28 -9.72
N PRO A 29 17.15 10.55 -9.30
CA PRO A 29 17.82 10.88 -8.04
C PRO A 29 17.03 10.41 -6.80
N LEU A 30 15.72 10.25 -6.90
CA LEU A 30 14.84 9.82 -5.80
C LEU A 30 14.51 8.33 -5.83
N SER A 31 15.31 7.52 -6.55
CA SER A 31 15.08 6.09 -6.69
C SER A 31 15.18 5.32 -5.36
N ALA A 32 15.97 5.82 -4.40
CA ALA A 32 16.09 5.21 -3.07
C ALA A 32 14.86 5.49 -2.20
N GLU A 33 14.36 6.72 -2.25
CA GLU A 33 13.17 7.18 -1.53
C GLU A 33 11.92 6.48 -2.06
N LEU A 34 11.79 6.38 -3.39
CA LEU A 34 10.73 5.62 -4.04
C LEU A 34 10.74 4.15 -3.61
N LEU A 35 11.90 3.50 -3.59
CA LEU A 35 12.04 2.12 -3.11
C LEU A 35 11.62 1.98 -1.66
N ALA A 36 12.12 2.87 -0.80
CA ALA A 36 11.83 2.83 0.62
C ALA A 36 10.33 3.02 0.90
N ALA A 37 9.67 3.94 0.18
CA ALA A 37 8.23 4.13 0.26
C ALA A 37 7.46 2.88 -0.21
N GLY A 38 7.81 2.30 -1.35
CA GLY A 38 7.16 1.08 -1.86
C GLY A 38 7.29 -0.12 -0.91
N VAL A 39 8.48 -0.33 -0.35
CA VAL A 39 8.73 -1.39 0.64
C VAL A 39 7.93 -1.13 1.93
N ARG A 40 7.91 0.11 2.43
CA ARG A 40 7.09 0.48 3.59
C ARG A 40 5.60 0.23 3.34
N ALA A 41 5.08 0.62 2.18
CA ALA A 41 3.67 0.39 1.82
C ALA A 41 3.30 -1.09 1.88
N GLY A 42 4.10 -1.95 1.25
CA GLY A 42 3.87 -3.40 1.25
C GLY A 42 4.03 -4.02 2.63
N MET A 43 5.10 -3.69 3.36
CA MET A 43 5.30 -4.16 4.73
C MET A 43 4.14 -3.74 5.64
N ALA A 44 3.70 -2.49 5.54
CA ALA A 44 2.61 -1.92 6.31
C ALA A 44 1.30 -2.66 6.12
N ALA A 45 0.93 -2.94 4.87
CA ALA A 45 -0.29 -3.65 4.53
C ALA A 45 -0.23 -5.18 4.72
N ARG A 46 0.97 -5.75 4.80
CA ARG A 46 1.16 -7.19 4.93
C ARG A 46 0.62 -7.71 6.26
N ASP A 47 -0.17 -8.78 6.17
CA ASP A 47 -0.70 -9.54 7.31
C ASP A 47 -1.46 -8.67 8.35
N ILE A 48 -2.00 -7.51 7.92
CA ILE A 48 -2.77 -6.59 8.77
C ILE A 48 -3.93 -7.30 9.47
N ASP A 49 -4.61 -8.20 8.77
CA ASP A 49 -5.80 -8.90 9.28
C ASP A 49 -5.48 -9.84 10.47
N SER A 50 -4.18 -10.07 10.76
CA SER A 50 -3.72 -10.85 11.92
C SER A 50 -3.49 -9.99 13.18
N LEU A 51 -3.65 -8.67 13.08
CA LEU A 51 -3.41 -7.72 14.17
C LEU A 51 -4.69 -7.43 14.96
N GLY A 52 -4.53 -6.89 16.17
CA GLY A 52 -5.65 -6.26 16.89
C GLY A 52 -6.07 -4.94 16.24
N LEU A 53 -7.32 -4.51 16.45
CA LEU A 53 -7.95 -3.37 15.77
C LEU A 53 -7.13 -2.06 15.83
N ASP A 54 -6.59 -1.69 16.98
CA ASP A 54 -5.80 -0.47 17.13
C ASP A 54 -4.50 -0.52 16.30
N SER A 55 -3.84 -1.68 16.30
CA SER A 55 -2.62 -1.93 15.51
C SER A 55 -2.93 -1.98 14.01
N GLU A 56 -4.06 -2.57 13.61
CA GLU A 56 -4.54 -2.54 12.22
C GLU A 56 -4.71 -1.10 11.74
N ALA A 57 -5.41 -0.25 12.48
CA ALA A 57 -5.67 1.13 12.06
C ALA A 57 -4.38 1.95 11.87
N VAL A 58 -3.37 1.73 12.72
CA VAL A 58 -2.04 2.36 12.58
C VAL A 58 -1.35 1.88 11.30
N ARG A 59 -1.34 0.58 11.05
CA ARG A 59 -0.68 -0.04 9.89
C ARG A 59 -1.36 0.31 8.57
N VAL A 60 -2.68 0.39 8.57
CA VAL A 60 -3.45 0.88 7.41
C VAL A 60 -3.04 2.32 7.07
N ARG A 61 -2.99 3.23 8.06
CA ARG A 61 -2.58 4.62 7.82
C ARG A 61 -1.15 4.71 7.31
N GLU A 62 -0.23 3.97 7.92
CA GLU A 62 1.18 3.90 7.50
C GLU A 62 1.30 3.44 6.04
N SER A 63 0.55 2.41 5.65
CA SER A 63 0.56 1.90 4.28
C SER A 63 0.00 2.94 3.30
N ILE A 64 -1.13 3.57 3.62
CA ILE A 64 -1.73 4.61 2.77
C ILE A 64 -0.77 5.79 2.58
N THR A 65 -0.14 6.28 3.65
CA THR A 65 0.85 7.37 3.53
C THR A 65 2.02 6.96 2.64
N ALA A 66 2.53 5.74 2.76
CA ALA A 66 3.62 5.26 1.92
C ALA A 66 3.20 5.08 0.44
N ILE A 67 1.95 4.69 0.16
CA ILE A 67 1.39 4.65 -1.21
C ILE A 67 1.29 6.05 -1.80
N ASP A 68 0.85 7.02 -1.01
CA ASP A 68 0.75 8.42 -1.43
C ASP A 68 2.16 8.99 -1.74
N GLU A 69 3.18 8.63 -0.95
CA GLU A 69 4.60 8.95 -1.24
C GLU A 69 5.09 8.32 -2.55
N VAL A 70 4.81 7.03 -2.78
CA VAL A 70 5.17 6.38 -4.06
C VAL A 70 4.53 7.12 -5.23
N THR A 71 3.24 7.45 -5.13
CA THR A 71 2.52 8.19 -6.18
C THR A 71 3.19 9.53 -6.48
N TYR A 72 3.56 10.28 -5.44
CA TYR A 72 4.28 11.53 -5.59
C TYR A 72 5.61 11.37 -6.35
N TYR A 73 6.42 10.36 -6.00
CA TYR A 73 7.69 10.11 -6.70
C TYR A 73 7.50 9.63 -8.15
N LEU A 74 6.45 8.86 -8.43
CA LEU A 74 6.10 8.48 -9.80
C LEU A 74 5.73 9.70 -10.64
N ASP A 75 4.92 10.60 -10.09
CA ASP A 75 4.55 11.84 -10.76
C ASP A 75 5.78 12.71 -11.05
N MET A 76 6.70 12.83 -10.09
CA MET A 76 7.98 13.53 -10.29
C MET A 76 8.83 12.91 -11.40
N ALA A 77 8.97 11.57 -11.41
CA ALA A 77 9.74 10.86 -12.43
C ALA A 77 9.13 11.05 -13.83
N VAL A 78 7.80 11.06 -13.94
CA VAL A 78 7.11 11.33 -15.21
C VAL A 78 7.28 12.77 -15.67
N HIS A 79 7.02 13.74 -14.79
CA HIS A 79 7.13 15.17 -15.12
C HIS A 79 8.56 15.59 -15.46
N SER A 80 9.55 14.89 -14.91
CA SER A 80 10.98 15.16 -15.16
C SER A 80 11.55 14.34 -16.32
N GLY A 81 10.73 13.52 -16.99
CA GLY A 81 11.13 12.77 -18.19
C GLY A 81 11.89 11.46 -17.94
N TYR A 82 11.98 10.99 -16.69
CA TYR A 82 12.57 9.68 -16.37
C TYR A 82 11.62 8.52 -16.66
N LEU A 83 10.32 8.79 -16.71
CA LEU A 83 9.28 7.83 -17.09
C LEU A 83 8.31 8.48 -18.06
N THR A 84 7.74 7.65 -18.92
CA THR A 84 6.52 7.98 -19.66
C THR A 84 5.29 7.80 -18.76
N GLU A 85 4.19 8.45 -19.13
CA GLU A 85 2.89 8.24 -18.47
C GLU A 85 2.49 6.76 -18.44
N LEU A 86 2.74 6.04 -19.54
CA LEU A 86 2.43 4.62 -19.67
C LEU A 86 3.22 3.79 -18.67
N GLU A 87 4.54 3.99 -18.57
CA GLU A 87 5.40 3.27 -17.62
C GLU A 87 4.99 3.51 -16.16
N GLY A 88 4.56 4.73 -15.81
CA GLY A 88 4.08 5.06 -14.46
C GLY A 88 2.66 4.61 -14.15
N SER A 89 1.80 4.42 -15.16
CA SER A 89 0.34 4.20 -14.98
C SER A 89 0.01 2.90 -14.27
N GLY A 90 0.69 1.80 -14.59
CA GLY A 90 0.39 0.48 -14.02
C GLY A 90 0.60 0.43 -12.51
N ILE A 91 1.72 0.99 -12.03
CA ILE A 91 2.03 1.04 -10.59
C ILE A 91 1.11 2.02 -9.87
N ARG A 92 0.79 3.16 -10.49
CA ARG A 92 -0.20 4.10 -9.93
C ARG A 92 -1.56 3.43 -9.73
N GLN A 93 -2.04 2.68 -10.72
CA GLN A 93 -3.32 1.98 -10.60
C GLN A 93 -3.28 0.92 -9.48
N MET A 94 -2.21 0.11 -9.41
CA MET A 94 -2.04 -0.85 -8.31
C MET A 94 -2.06 -0.16 -6.94
N GLY A 95 -1.43 1.02 -6.82
CA GLY A 95 -1.43 1.84 -5.61
C GLY A 95 -2.84 2.33 -5.26
N VAL A 96 -3.60 2.84 -6.23
CA VAL A 96 -5.00 3.27 -6.05
C VAL A 96 -5.88 2.12 -5.58
N ASP A 97 -5.75 0.95 -6.20
CA ASP A 97 -6.52 -0.24 -5.87
C ASP A 97 -6.22 -0.71 -4.44
N LEU A 98 -4.93 -0.79 -4.08
CA LEU A 98 -4.49 -1.17 -2.74
C LEU A 98 -4.95 -0.15 -1.68
N ARG A 99 -4.78 1.14 -1.94
CA ARG A 99 -5.22 2.23 -1.06
C ARG A 99 -6.73 2.18 -0.83
N THR A 100 -7.52 1.92 -1.87
CA THR A 100 -8.97 1.78 -1.77
C THR A 100 -9.37 0.58 -0.92
N ALA A 101 -8.71 -0.56 -1.12
CA ALA A 101 -8.93 -1.77 -0.33
C ALA A 101 -8.54 -1.60 1.15
N LEU A 102 -7.53 -0.78 1.45
CA LEU A 102 -7.08 -0.41 2.79
C LEU A 102 -8.03 0.58 3.48
N ALA A 103 -8.47 1.62 2.77
CA ALA A 103 -9.40 2.60 3.32
C ALA A 103 -10.76 1.96 3.68
N ALA A 104 -11.19 0.95 2.92
CA ALA A 104 -12.40 0.19 3.19
C ALA A 104 -12.36 -0.65 4.49
N SER A 105 -11.20 -0.88 5.12
CA SER A 105 -11.17 -1.48 6.47
C SER A 105 -11.26 -0.47 7.61
N LEU A 106 -11.15 0.82 7.34
CA LEU A 106 -11.31 1.87 8.36
C LEU A 106 -12.77 2.32 8.53
N THR A 107 -13.72 1.78 7.77
CA THR A 107 -15.13 2.19 7.88
C THR A 107 -15.77 1.65 9.17
N PRO A 108 -16.62 2.45 9.85
CA PRO A 108 -17.19 2.12 11.17
C PRO A 108 -17.96 0.80 11.23
N ASP A 109 -18.57 0.39 10.12
CA ASP A 109 -19.42 -0.80 10.02
C ASP A 109 -18.68 -2.11 10.38
N ARG A 110 -17.36 -2.16 10.22
CA ARG A 110 -16.53 -3.31 10.65
C ARG A 110 -16.19 -3.31 12.14
N LEU A 111 -16.25 -2.15 12.80
CA LEU A 111 -15.94 -2.01 14.23
C LEU A 111 -17.11 -2.41 15.12
N GLU A 112 -18.35 -2.32 14.64
CA GLU A 112 -19.54 -2.73 15.39
C GLU A 112 -19.71 -4.25 15.49
N TYR A 113 -19.26 -5.03 14.50
CA TYR A 113 -19.38 -6.50 14.51
C TYR A 113 -18.41 -7.21 15.47
N SER A 114 -17.38 -6.54 15.98
CA SER A 114 -16.40 -7.15 16.91
C SER A 114 -16.82 -7.05 18.39
N THR A 115 -17.80 -6.20 18.72
CA THR A 115 -18.25 -5.96 20.11
C THR A 115 -19.57 -6.64 20.48
N ALA A 116 -20.15 -7.45 19.58
CA ALA A 116 -21.38 -8.17 19.89
C ALA A 116 -21.14 -9.19 21.03
N PRO A 117 -21.89 -9.11 22.14
CA PRO A 117 -21.69 -9.99 23.28
C PRO A 117 -22.00 -11.44 22.93
N ILE A 118 -21.11 -12.35 23.31
CA ILE A 118 -21.33 -13.80 23.26
C ILE A 118 -22.57 -14.10 24.11
N HIS A 119 -23.72 -14.34 23.48
CA HIS A 119 -24.91 -14.82 24.18
C HIS A 119 -24.58 -16.16 24.85
N ARG A 120 -24.31 -16.13 26.17
CA ARG A 120 -24.32 -17.32 27.02
C ARG A 120 -25.71 -17.94 26.90
N ARG A 121 -25.79 -19.09 26.21
CA ARG A 121 -26.94 -19.99 26.29
C ARG A 121 -27.13 -20.41 27.75
N SER A 122 -28.11 -19.83 28.44
CA SER A 122 -28.70 -20.44 29.63
C SER A 122 -29.57 -21.61 29.17
N LYS A 123 -29.11 -22.84 29.44
CA LYS A 123 -29.97 -24.01 29.41
C LYS A 123 -30.88 -23.96 30.65
N SER A 124 -32.18 -23.96 30.43
CA SER A 124 -33.17 -24.54 31.36
C SER A 124 -33.67 -25.84 30.76
#